data_AF-A0A323VCT1-F1
#
_entry.id   AF-A0A323VCT1-F1
#
_cell.length_a   1.000
_cell.length_b   1.000
_cell.length_c   1.000
_cell.angle_alpha   90.00
_cell.angle_beta   90.00
_cell.angle_gamma   90.00
#
_symmetry.space_group_name_H-M   'P 1'
#
loop_
_entity.id
_entity.type
_entity.pdbx_description
1 polymer ?
#
loop_
_entity_poly.entity_id
_entity_poly.type
_entity_poly.pdbx_seq_one_letter_code
_entity_poly.pdbx_strand_id
1 'polypeptide(L)'
;MSDWYRDFANSGVGTTITKNLGLPRPAVLRRYEPGQPLLPGPVVVGSAGEGRLRTEVTELLSDAGVTVVSPVAADGGGDGERFGAVVLDATGLTGPADLASAHDFLAPAVKRLRPSGRVLVLADPPAEASSPAQAAARQAVDGLVRSLGKELLDGSTANLVLVPVGAEGSLAGPLRFFLSGRSAYVDGQVLTLAPADLPGGED
;
A
#
# COMPACT_ATOMS: atom_id res chain seq x y z
N MET A 1 12.78 -8.89 -22.30
CA MET A 1 12.65 -10.36 -22.25
C MET A 1 11.17 -10.66 -22.24
N SER A 2 10.62 -11.24 -23.31
CA SER A 2 9.19 -11.57 -23.41
C SER A 2 8.89 -12.83 -22.60
N ASP A 3 7.99 -12.73 -21.62
CA ASP A 3 7.53 -13.86 -20.82
C ASP A 3 6.46 -14.63 -21.59
N TRP A 4 6.90 -15.60 -22.39
CA TRP A 4 6.03 -16.38 -23.25
C TRP A 4 4.95 -17.15 -22.46
N TYR A 5 5.28 -17.60 -21.24
CA TYR A 5 4.36 -18.37 -20.41
C TYR A 5 3.24 -17.47 -19.90
N ARG A 6 3.58 -16.28 -19.41
CA ARG A 6 2.59 -15.27 -19.03
C ARG A 6 1.70 -14.91 -20.21
N ASP A 7 2.27 -14.66 -21.38
CA ASP A 7 1.51 -14.25 -22.57
C ASP A 7 0.56 -15.39 -23.03
N PHE A 8 1.01 -16.65 -22.99
CA PHE A 8 0.16 -17.82 -23.21
C PHE A 8 -0.94 -17.97 -22.15
N ALA A 9 -0.60 -17.93 -20.86
CA ALA A 9 -1.52 -18.12 -19.73
C ALA A 9 -2.61 -17.02 -19.64
N ASN A 10 -2.32 -15.83 -20.19
CA ASN A 10 -3.25 -14.71 -20.31
C ASN A 10 -3.97 -14.63 -21.67
N SER A 11 -3.68 -15.53 -22.62
CA SER A 11 -4.42 -15.65 -23.90
C SER A 11 -5.78 -16.35 -23.73
N GLY A 12 -6.70 -16.20 -24.69
CA GLY A 12 -8.03 -16.81 -24.60
C GLY A 12 -8.01 -18.35 -24.42
N VAL A 13 -7.24 -19.07 -25.24
CA VAL A 13 -7.11 -20.54 -25.15
C VAL A 13 -6.29 -20.95 -23.92
N GLY A 14 -5.18 -20.27 -23.67
CA GLY A 14 -4.31 -20.60 -22.53
C GLY A 14 -4.97 -20.36 -21.18
N THR A 15 -5.88 -19.39 -21.08
CA THR A 15 -6.71 -19.14 -19.89
C THR A 15 -7.56 -20.36 -19.52
N THR A 16 -8.21 -20.97 -20.51
CA THR A 16 -9.05 -22.16 -20.29
C THR A 16 -8.22 -23.36 -19.86
N ILE A 17 -7.07 -23.57 -20.50
CA ILE A 17 -6.16 -24.69 -20.19
C ILE A 17 -5.57 -24.52 -18.78
N THR A 18 -5.03 -23.35 -18.46
CA THR A 18 -4.43 -23.09 -17.14
C THR A 18 -5.45 -23.21 -16.03
N LYS A 19 -6.68 -22.71 -16.22
CA LYS A 19 -7.77 -22.87 -15.24
C LYS A 19 -8.13 -24.34 -14.99
N ASN A 20 -8.27 -25.14 -16.06
CA ASN A 20 -8.62 -26.57 -15.94
C ASN A 20 -7.51 -27.41 -15.32
N LEU A 21 -6.25 -27.02 -15.50
CA LEU A 21 -5.07 -27.73 -14.97
C LEU A 21 -4.58 -27.18 -13.62
N GLY A 22 -5.23 -26.15 -13.06
CA GLY A 22 -4.78 -25.50 -11.83
C GLY A 22 -3.42 -24.82 -11.94
N LEU A 23 -3.01 -24.44 -13.16
CA LEU A 23 -1.73 -23.78 -13.40
C LEU A 23 -1.80 -22.29 -13.03
N PRO A 24 -0.70 -21.72 -12.52
CA PRO A 24 -0.65 -20.31 -12.14
C PRO A 24 -0.85 -19.41 -13.36
N ARG A 25 -1.56 -18.30 -13.16
CA ARG A 25 -1.76 -17.26 -14.17
C ARG A 25 -1.07 -15.98 -13.69
N PRO A 26 0.16 -15.71 -14.15
CA PRO A 26 0.90 -14.55 -13.66
C PRO A 26 0.20 -13.27 -14.09
N ALA A 27 0.02 -12.34 -13.15
CA ALA A 27 -0.57 -11.05 -13.42
C ALA A 27 0.33 -10.21 -14.35
N VAL A 28 -0.29 -9.43 -15.24
CA VAL A 28 0.43 -8.41 -16.02
C VAL A 28 0.60 -7.18 -15.13
N LEU A 29 1.82 -6.97 -14.64
CA LEU A 29 2.14 -5.89 -13.72
C LEU A 29 2.10 -4.53 -14.42
N ARG A 30 1.32 -3.59 -13.86
CA ARG A 30 1.37 -2.17 -14.25
C ARG A 30 2.75 -1.59 -13.94
N ARG A 31 3.51 -1.24 -14.98
CA ARG A 31 4.81 -0.55 -14.88
C ARG A 31 4.67 0.93 -15.23
N TYR A 32 5.68 1.71 -14.88
CA TYR A 32 5.72 3.15 -15.18
C TYR A 32 5.90 3.40 -16.68
N GLU A 33 5.11 4.33 -17.20
CA GLU A 33 5.29 4.94 -18.51
C GLU A 33 5.17 6.46 -18.34
N PRO A 34 6.00 7.26 -19.03
CA PRO A 34 5.91 8.72 -18.97
C PRO A 34 4.50 9.24 -19.28
N GLY A 35 4.02 10.20 -18.50
CA GLY A 35 2.71 10.82 -18.67
C GLY A 35 1.52 10.04 -18.09
N GLN A 36 1.73 8.83 -17.56
CA GLN A 36 0.67 8.10 -16.84
C GLN A 36 0.39 8.74 -15.47
N PRO A 37 -0.87 8.70 -15.00
CA PRO A 37 -1.21 9.14 -13.64
C PRO A 37 -0.46 8.29 -12.60
N LEU A 38 -0.29 8.81 -11.38
CA LEU A 38 0.40 8.08 -10.32
C LEU A 38 -0.27 6.72 -10.04
N LEU A 39 -1.60 6.74 -9.87
CA LEU A 39 -2.44 5.57 -9.60
C LEU A 39 -3.50 5.38 -10.70
N PRO A 40 -3.94 4.14 -10.97
CA PRO A 40 -5.02 3.84 -11.93
C PRO A 40 -6.42 4.13 -11.35
N GLY A 41 -6.52 4.91 -10.28
CA GLY A 41 -7.76 5.31 -9.62
C GLY A 41 -7.51 5.87 -8.21
N PRO A 42 -8.57 6.08 -7.41
CA PRO A 42 -8.44 6.75 -6.13
C PRO A 42 -7.65 5.94 -5.11
N VAL A 43 -7.18 6.65 -4.09
CA VAL A 43 -6.56 6.09 -2.89
C VAL A 43 -7.50 6.26 -1.71
N VAL A 44 -7.63 5.22 -0.89
CA VAL A 44 -8.27 5.33 0.42
C VAL A 44 -7.20 5.45 1.49
N VAL A 45 -7.31 6.45 2.37
CA VAL A 45 -6.36 6.72 3.45
C VAL A 45 -7.08 6.62 4.79
N GLY A 46 -6.66 5.68 5.62
CA GLY A 46 -7.20 5.45 6.96
C GLY A 46 -6.12 5.49 8.04
N SER A 47 -6.54 5.39 9.29
CA SER A 47 -5.66 5.33 10.46
C SER A 47 -6.06 4.18 11.38
N ALA A 48 -5.07 3.56 12.02
CA ALA A 48 -5.27 2.68 13.16
C ALA A 48 -4.89 3.45 14.44
N GLY A 49 -5.88 3.67 15.31
CA GLY A 49 -5.76 4.60 16.44
C GLY A 49 -5.65 6.08 15.99
N GLU A 50 -5.11 6.92 16.88
CA GLU A 50 -4.86 8.34 16.61
C GLU A 50 -3.55 8.52 15.83
N GLY A 51 -3.58 8.24 14.53
CA GLY A 51 -2.42 8.38 13.64
C GLY A 51 -2.09 9.83 13.32
N ARG A 52 -0.79 10.16 13.32
CA ARG A 52 -0.31 11.54 13.09
C ARG A 52 -0.12 11.90 11.61
N LEU A 53 0.01 10.90 10.73
CA LEU A 53 0.44 11.10 9.33
C LEU A 53 -0.72 11.21 8.35
N ARG A 54 -1.94 10.80 8.73
CA ARG A 54 -3.09 10.76 7.81
C ARG A 54 -3.34 12.09 7.09
N THR A 55 -3.28 13.22 7.80
CA THR A 55 -3.52 14.54 7.22
C THR A 55 -2.44 14.88 6.20
N GLU A 56 -1.17 14.78 6.58
CA GLU A 56 -0.04 15.05 5.70
C GLU A 56 -0.02 14.14 4.46
N VAL A 57 -0.30 12.84 4.62
CA VAL A 57 -0.42 11.90 3.51
C VAL A 57 -1.56 12.31 2.58
N THR A 58 -2.70 12.74 3.12
CA THR A 58 -3.85 13.18 2.32
C THR A 58 -3.51 14.44 1.52
N GLU A 59 -2.79 15.39 2.12
CA GLU A 59 -2.33 16.61 1.46
C GLU A 59 -1.32 16.29 0.35
N LEU A 60 -0.27 15.51 0.64
CA LEU A 60 0.73 15.09 -0.34
C LEU A 60 0.14 14.35 -1.54
N LEU A 61 -0.90 13.55 -1.34
CA LEU A 61 -1.58 12.82 -2.41
C LEU A 61 -2.51 13.74 -3.22
N SER A 62 -3.22 14.64 -2.55
CA SER A 62 -4.04 15.67 -3.21
C SER A 62 -3.19 16.59 -4.08
N ASP A 63 -2.04 17.04 -3.57
CA ASP A 63 -1.09 17.88 -4.30
C ASP A 63 -0.46 17.14 -5.49
N ALA A 64 -0.31 15.82 -5.39
CA ALA A 64 0.12 14.96 -6.49
C ALA A 64 -1.02 14.65 -7.50
N GLY A 65 -2.19 15.28 -7.38
CA GLY A 65 -3.34 15.10 -8.27
C GLY A 65 -4.07 13.76 -8.10
N VAL A 66 -3.89 13.07 -6.97
CA VAL A 66 -4.57 11.81 -6.67
C VAL A 66 -5.88 12.08 -5.92
N THR A 67 -6.98 11.50 -6.41
CA THR A 67 -8.26 11.52 -5.68
C THR A 67 -8.16 10.68 -4.40
N VAL A 68 -8.25 11.33 -3.24
CA VAL A 68 -8.34 10.67 -1.93
C VAL A 68 -9.80 10.48 -1.54
N VAL A 69 -10.18 9.24 -1.21
CA VAL A 69 -11.55 8.88 -0.77
C VAL A 69 -11.58 8.56 0.72
N SER A 70 -12.73 8.83 1.34
CA SER A 70 -12.95 8.58 2.77
C SER A 70 -12.93 7.08 3.11
N PRO A 71 -12.42 6.66 4.28
CA PRO A 71 -12.51 5.29 4.76
C PRO A 71 -13.93 4.72 4.80
N VAL A 72 -14.95 5.55 5.09
CA VAL A 72 -16.37 5.15 5.05
C VAL A 72 -16.77 4.63 3.66
N ALA A 73 -16.13 5.15 2.62
CA ALA A 73 -16.35 4.68 1.27
C ALA A 73 -15.80 3.28 1.04
N ALA A 74 -14.93 2.72 1.90
CA ALA A 74 -14.44 1.34 1.85
C ALA A 74 -15.43 0.32 2.47
N ASP A 75 -16.27 0.75 3.41
CA ASP A 75 -17.27 -0.08 4.10
C ASP A 75 -18.55 -0.34 3.28
N GLY A 76 -18.72 0.39 2.17
CA GLY A 76 -19.80 0.14 1.21
C GLY A 76 -19.66 -1.23 0.55
N GLY A 77 -20.79 -1.94 0.37
CA GLY A 77 -20.87 -3.26 -0.27
C GLY A 77 -20.14 -3.35 -1.62
N GLY A 78 -19.85 -4.57 -2.08
CA GLY A 78 -18.88 -4.91 -3.13
C GLY A 78 -19.01 -4.24 -4.51
N ASP A 79 -20.03 -3.41 -4.72
CA ASP A 79 -20.25 -2.63 -5.95
C ASP A 79 -19.69 -1.19 -5.87
N GLY A 80 -19.01 -0.83 -4.76
CA GLY A 80 -18.37 0.47 -4.60
C GLY A 80 -17.12 0.67 -5.48
N GLU A 81 -16.68 1.93 -5.61
CA GLU A 81 -15.50 2.32 -6.38
C GLU A 81 -14.25 1.50 -6.00
N ARG A 82 -13.53 0.99 -7.00
CA ARG A 82 -12.29 0.21 -6.79
C ARG A 82 -11.12 1.15 -6.55
N PHE A 83 -10.17 0.76 -5.71
CA PHE A 83 -9.03 1.61 -5.33
C PHE A 83 -7.77 1.27 -6.12
N GLY A 84 -7.01 2.29 -6.53
CA GLY A 84 -5.64 2.10 -7.01
C GLY A 84 -4.67 1.80 -5.87
N ALA A 85 -4.95 2.36 -4.69
CA ALA A 85 -4.16 2.12 -3.48
C ALA A 85 -4.97 2.20 -2.19
N VAL A 86 -4.44 1.56 -1.15
CA VAL A 86 -4.89 1.62 0.24
C VAL A 86 -3.69 2.06 1.08
N VAL A 87 -3.84 3.15 1.83
CA VAL A 87 -2.81 3.64 2.75
C VAL A 87 -3.35 3.60 4.16
N LEU A 88 -2.61 2.95 5.06
CA LEU A 88 -2.91 2.89 6.48
C LEU A 88 -1.84 3.65 7.27
N ASP A 89 -2.26 4.66 8.01
CA ASP A 89 -1.48 5.28 9.06
C ASP A 89 -1.62 4.50 10.37
N ALA A 90 -0.64 3.65 10.67
CA ALA A 90 -0.56 2.82 11.87
C ALA A 90 0.31 3.46 12.98
N THR A 91 0.58 4.77 12.88
CA THR A 91 1.42 5.47 13.88
C THR A 91 0.69 5.67 15.21
N GLY A 92 -0.64 5.60 15.19
CA GLY A 92 -1.50 5.66 16.38
C GLY A 92 -1.58 4.36 17.19
N LEU A 93 -0.86 3.30 16.81
CA LEU A 93 -0.84 2.04 17.57
C LEU A 93 -0.11 2.23 18.91
N THR A 94 -0.83 2.03 20.01
CA THR A 94 -0.32 2.14 21.39
C THR A 94 -0.17 0.77 22.07
N GLY A 95 -0.91 -0.23 21.60
CA GLY A 95 -0.80 -1.60 22.09
C GLY A 95 -1.41 -2.63 21.14
N PRO A 96 -1.24 -3.94 21.40
CA PRO A 96 -1.68 -5.00 20.48
C PRO A 96 -3.19 -5.03 20.22
N ALA A 97 -4.02 -4.52 21.14
CA ALA A 97 -5.46 -4.42 20.94
C ALA A 97 -5.83 -3.50 19.75
N ASP A 98 -5.00 -2.49 19.47
CA ASP A 98 -5.24 -1.52 18.41
C ASP A 98 -5.08 -2.14 17.00
N LEU A 99 -4.43 -3.31 16.88
CA LEU A 99 -4.28 -4.04 15.61
C LEU A 99 -5.63 -4.46 15.00
N ALA A 100 -6.68 -4.58 15.82
CA ALA A 100 -8.03 -4.82 15.32
C ALA A 100 -8.49 -3.69 14.38
N SER A 101 -8.17 -2.43 14.71
CA SER A 101 -8.54 -1.28 13.87
C SER A 101 -7.80 -1.27 12.53
N ALA A 102 -6.55 -1.74 12.49
CA ALA A 102 -5.82 -1.94 11.24
C ALA A 102 -6.50 -3.00 10.35
N HIS A 103 -6.93 -4.11 10.95
CA HIS A 103 -7.68 -5.15 10.24
C HIS A 103 -9.03 -4.61 9.72
N ASP A 104 -9.80 -3.93 10.56
CA ASP A 104 -11.13 -3.42 10.22
C ASP A 104 -11.09 -2.44 9.04
N PHE A 105 -10.02 -1.64 8.94
CA PHE A 105 -9.78 -0.79 7.78
C PHE A 105 -9.30 -1.57 6.54
N LEU A 106 -8.28 -2.43 6.70
CA LEU A 106 -7.61 -3.07 5.56
C LEU A 106 -8.47 -4.15 4.89
N ALA A 107 -9.19 -4.96 5.67
CA ALA A 107 -9.93 -6.11 5.15
C ALA A 107 -11.01 -5.74 4.10
N PRO A 108 -11.88 -4.73 4.31
CA PRO A 108 -12.81 -4.29 3.27
C PRO A 108 -12.10 -3.55 2.12
N ALA A 109 -11.08 -2.73 2.42
CA ALA A 109 -10.38 -1.93 1.41
C ALA A 109 -9.60 -2.79 0.41
N VAL A 110 -8.90 -3.84 0.87
CA VAL A 110 -8.13 -4.76 0.02
C VAL A 110 -9.03 -5.53 -0.95
N LYS A 111 -10.25 -5.91 -0.55
CA LYS A 111 -11.23 -6.56 -1.45
C LYS A 111 -11.62 -5.69 -2.65
N ARG A 112 -11.46 -4.38 -2.52
CA ARG A 112 -11.78 -3.38 -3.56
C ARG A 112 -10.54 -2.88 -4.30
N LEU A 113 -9.38 -3.43 -4.02
CA LEU A 113 -8.15 -3.07 -4.72
C LEU A 113 -8.24 -3.47 -6.20
N ARG A 114 -7.77 -2.59 -7.08
CA ARG A 114 -7.62 -2.89 -8.51
C ARG A 114 -6.43 -3.86 -8.72
N PRO A 115 -6.40 -4.61 -9.84
CA PRO A 115 -5.19 -5.32 -10.26
C PRO A 115 -3.97 -4.38 -10.28
N SER A 116 -2.80 -4.90 -9.89
CA SER A 116 -1.60 -4.10 -9.66
C SER A 116 -1.82 -2.92 -8.70
N GLY A 117 -2.66 -3.10 -7.67
CA GLY A 117 -2.87 -2.08 -6.65
C GLY A 117 -1.73 -2.01 -5.64
N ARG A 118 -1.79 -1.03 -4.75
CA ARG A 118 -0.76 -0.77 -3.73
C ARG A 118 -1.38 -0.73 -2.35
N VAL A 119 -0.85 -1.51 -1.42
CA VAL A 119 -1.09 -1.35 0.01
C VAL A 119 0.19 -0.76 0.61
N LEU A 120 0.07 0.37 1.28
CA LEU A 120 1.17 1.02 1.97
C LEU A 120 0.79 1.26 3.41
N VAL A 121 1.58 0.72 4.34
CA VAL A 121 1.39 0.97 5.77
C VAL A 121 2.50 1.89 6.24
N LEU A 122 2.13 2.92 7.00
CA LEU A 122 3.06 3.84 7.65
C LEU A 122 3.02 3.56 9.15
N ALA A 123 4.17 3.42 9.79
CA ALA A 123 4.23 3.21 11.24
C ALA A 123 5.44 3.90 11.84
N ASP A 124 5.41 4.12 13.15
CA ASP A 124 6.60 4.54 13.88
C ASP A 124 7.57 3.36 14.06
N PRO A 125 8.89 3.62 14.12
CA PRO A 125 9.86 2.60 14.46
C PRO A 125 9.55 1.93 15.82
N PRO A 126 9.58 0.58 15.90
CA PRO A 126 9.37 -0.12 17.17
C PRO A 126 10.41 0.26 18.24
N ALA A 127 11.62 0.61 17.82
CA ALA A 127 12.72 1.03 18.70
C ALA A 127 12.47 2.37 19.42
N GLU A 128 11.53 3.19 18.92
CA GLU A 128 11.15 4.49 19.50
C GLU A 128 9.89 4.39 20.37
N ALA A 129 9.45 3.18 20.70
CA ALA A 129 8.28 2.98 21.55
C ALA A 129 8.55 3.33 23.01
N SER A 130 7.54 3.90 23.69
CA SER A 130 7.61 4.26 25.11
C SER A 130 7.25 3.11 26.05
N SER A 131 6.80 1.97 25.52
CA SER A 131 6.49 0.77 26.31
C SER A 131 6.69 -0.51 25.50
N PRO A 132 6.87 -1.67 26.17
CA PRO A 132 6.94 -2.97 25.49
C PRO A 132 5.67 -3.31 24.69
N ALA A 133 4.49 -2.93 25.19
CA ALA A 133 3.23 -3.17 24.49
C ALA A 133 3.15 -2.39 23.17
N GLN A 134 3.57 -1.13 23.19
CA GLN A 134 3.64 -0.30 21.99
C GLN A 134 4.71 -0.82 21.01
N ALA A 135 5.88 -1.23 21.51
CA ALA A 135 6.93 -1.82 20.68
C ALA A 135 6.42 -3.08 19.96
N ALA A 136 5.70 -3.95 20.67
CA ALA A 136 5.10 -5.15 20.11
C ALA A 136 4.04 -4.83 19.05
N ALA A 137 3.17 -3.85 19.31
CA ALA A 137 2.16 -3.41 18.34
C ALA A 137 2.78 -2.87 17.05
N ARG A 138 3.78 -1.98 17.17
CA ARG A 138 4.51 -1.43 16.02
C ARG A 138 5.27 -2.52 15.25
N GLN A 139 5.92 -3.45 15.95
CA GLN A 139 6.65 -4.56 15.32
C GLN A 139 5.70 -5.53 14.59
N ALA A 140 4.49 -5.75 15.10
CA ALA A 140 3.50 -6.62 14.48
C ALA A 140 3.09 -6.16 13.07
N VAL A 141 3.23 -4.87 12.77
CA VAL A 141 2.92 -4.30 11.44
C VAL A 141 3.81 -4.91 10.34
N ASP A 142 5.08 -5.22 10.62
CA ASP A 142 5.96 -5.90 9.64
C ASP A 142 5.40 -7.29 9.28
N GLY A 143 4.97 -8.05 10.28
CA GLY A 143 4.31 -9.34 10.08
C GLY A 143 3.02 -9.22 9.26
N LEU A 144 2.17 -8.25 9.59
CA LEU A 144 0.94 -7.96 8.84
C LEU A 144 1.22 -7.64 7.37
N VAL A 145 2.19 -6.76 7.09
CA VAL A 145 2.55 -6.35 5.72
C VAL A 145 3.12 -7.52 4.92
N ARG A 146 3.99 -8.35 5.52
CA ARG A 146 4.55 -9.53 4.86
C ARG A 146 3.50 -10.60 4.56
N SER A 147 2.50 -10.75 5.44
CA SER A 147 1.36 -11.64 5.19
C SER A 147 0.49 -11.09 4.06
N LEU A 148 0.16 -9.79 4.10
CA LEU A 148 -0.57 -9.13 3.02
C LEU A 148 0.12 -9.30 1.66
N GLY A 149 1.44 -9.10 1.56
CA GLY A 149 2.16 -9.31 0.30
C GLY A 149 2.01 -10.73 -0.28
N LYS A 150 1.81 -11.74 0.58
CA LYS A 150 1.59 -13.13 0.15
C LYS A 150 0.14 -13.46 -0.17
N GLU A 151 -0.80 -12.73 0.41
CA GLU A 151 -2.24 -12.96 0.26
C GLU A 151 -2.86 -12.10 -0.85
N LEU A 152 -2.24 -10.96 -1.16
CA LEU A 152 -2.65 -10.10 -2.24
C LEU A 152 -2.49 -10.82 -3.59
N LEU A 153 -3.53 -10.68 -4.42
CA LEU A 153 -3.59 -11.26 -5.76
C LEU A 153 -3.39 -10.18 -6.83
N ASP A 154 -3.46 -10.60 -8.09
CA ASP A 154 -3.49 -9.74 -9.27
C ASP A 154 -2.30 -8.76 -9.39
N GLY A 155 -1.14 -9.16 -8.86
CA GLY A 155 0.10 -8.37 -8.96
C GLY A 155 0.12 -7.13 -8.07
N SER A 156 -0.74 -7.08 -7.05
CA SER A 156 -0.73 -6.03 -6.03
C SER A 156 0.43 -6.23 -5.07
N THR A 157 0.87 -5.15 -4.40
CA THR A 157 2.02 -5.19 -3.48
C THR A 157 1.64 -4.56 -2.13
N ALA A 158 2.19 -5.06 -1.03
CA ALA A 158 2.12 -4.47 0.30
C ALA A 158 3.52 -4.09 0.82
N ASN A 159 3.73 -2.86 1.27
CA ASN A 159 5.00 -2.41 1.84
C ASN A 159 4.79 -1.58 3.11
N LEU A 160 5.84 -1.52 3.94
CA LEU A 160 5.90 -0.77 5.18
C LEU A 160 6.89 0.38 5.06
N VAL A 161 6.48 1.59 5.44
CA VAL A 161 7.39 2.72 5.65
C VAL A 161 7.39 3.05 7.13
N LEU A 162 8.56 2.91 7.76
CA LEU A 162 8.80 3.37 9.12
C LEU A 162 9.17 4.85 9.08
N VAL A 163 8.40 5.68 9.77
CA VAL A 163 8.55 7.14 9.78
C VAL A 163 8.91 7.55 11.21
N PRO A 164 10.20 7.71 11.56
CA PRO A 164 10.61 8.33 12.81
C PRO A 164 9.96 9.69 13.00
N VAL A 165 9.76 10.10 14.26
CA VAL A 165 9.31 11.47 14.55
C VAL A 165 10.36 12.47 14.03
N GLY A 166 9.93 13.46 13.27
CA GLY A 166 10.79 14.44 12.61
C GLY A 166 11.20 14.06 11.17
N ALA A 167 10.80 12.88 10.67
CA ALA A 167 11.07 12.44 9.30
C ALA A 167 9.88 12.64 8.34
N GLU A 168 8.83 13.32 8.78
CA GLU A 168 7.60 13.63 8.02
C GLU A 168 7.91 14.25 6.65
N GLY A 169 8.79 15.27 6.62
CA GLY A 169 9.20 15.95 5.39
C GLY A 169 9.86 15.05 4.33
N SER A 170 10.35 13.86 4.71
CA SER A 170 10.94 12.88 3.79
C SER A 170 9.91 11.96 3.11
N LEU A 171 8.62 12.09 3.42
CA LEU A 171 7.58 11.12 3.04
C LEU A 171 7.17 11.19 1.57
N ALA A 172 7.27 12.37 0.94
CA ALA A 172 6.76 12.62 -0.41
C ALA A 172 7.39 11.70 -1.48
N GLY A 173 8.72 11.51 -1.44
CA GLY A 173 9.44 10.63 -2.37
C GLY A 173 9.01 9.16 -2.26
N PRO A 174 9.09 8.55 -1.07
CA PRO A 174 8.60 7.20 -0.80
C PRO A 174 7.13 7.00 -1.20
N LEU A 175 6.22 7.92 -0.87
CA LEU A 175 4.81 7.83 -1.30
C LEU A 175 4.69 7.76 -2.83
N ARG A 176 5.34 8.69 -3.55
CA ARG A 176 5.34 8.70 -5.02
C ARG A 176 5.97 7.44 -5.61
N PHE A 177 6.97 6.86 -4.97
CA PHE A 177 7.59 5.62 -5.44
C PHE A 177 6.64 4.43 -5.26
N PHE A 178 6.23 4.16 -4.02
CA PHE A 178 5.44 2.98 -3.66
C PHE A 178 4.04 2.99 -4.27
N LEU A 179 3.44 4.16 -4.46
CA LEU A 179 2.10 4.30 -5.06
C LEU A 179 2.13 4.35 -6.60
N SER A 180 3.27 4.12 -7.24
CA SER A 180 3.39 4.18 -8.71
C SER A 180 3.61 2.82 -9.37
N GLY A 181 3.66 2.82 -10.71
CA GLY A 181 4.14 1.67 -11.49
C GLY A 181 5.63 1.38 -11.33
N ARG A 182 6.41 2.25 -10.66
CA ARG A 182 7.87 2.07 -10.46
C ARG A 182 8.17 1.02 -9.39
N SER A 183 7.28 0.84 -8.41
CA SER A 183 7.38 -0.16 -7.35
C SER A 183 6.76 -1.52 -7.72
N ALA A 184 6.50 -1.79 -9.00
CA ALA A 184 5.75 -2.96 -9.46
C ALA A 184 6.32 -4.33 -9.02
N TYR A 185 7.58 -4.39 -8.59
CA TYR A 185 8.24 -5.61 -8.11
C TYR A 185 8.87 -5.44 -6.72
N VAL A 186 8.40 -4.46 -5.95
CA VAL A 186 8.80 -4.24 -4.55
C VAL A 186 7.62 -4.60 -3.68
N ASP A 187 7.74 -5.71 -2.95
CA ASP A 187 6.64 -6.28 -2.19
C ASP A 187 7.13 -6.94 -0.88
N GLY A 188 6.36 -6.79 0.19
CA GLY A 188 6.69 -7.24 1.54
C GLY A 188 7.94 -6.58 2.13
N GLN A 189 8.31 -5.39 1.67
CA GLN A 189 9.53 -4.69 2.09
C GLN A 189 9.25 -3.63 3.15
N VAL A 190 10.30 -3.32 3.92
CA VAL A 190 10.31 -2.27 4.94
C VAL A 190 11.32 -1.21 4.54
N LEU A 191 10.90 0.05 4.52
CA LEU A 191 11.75 1.21 4.32
C LEU A 191 11.70 2.09 5.58
N THR A 192 12.85 2.42 6.17
CA THR A 192 12.92 3.39 7.27
C THR A 192 13.36 4.75 6.75
N LEU A 193 12.58 5.78 7.04
CA LEU A 193 12.93 7.15 6.70
C LEU A 193 13.94 7.72 7.69
N ALA A 194 14.66 8.73 7.23
CA ALA A 194 15.45 9.61 8.07
C ALA A 194 15.02 11.05 7.83
N PRO A 195 15.13 11.94 8.83
CA PRO A 195 14.98 13.39 8.62
C PRO A 195 15.95 13.84 7.53
N ALA A 196 15.45 14.59 6.56
CA ALA A 196 16.26 15.16 5.50
C ALA A 196 15.70 16.53 5.10
N ASP A 197 16.61 17.48 4.87
CA ASP A 197 16.27 18.72 4.18
C ASP A 197 16.17 18.43 2.69
N LEU A 198 14.94 18.35 2.18
CA LEU A 198 14.71 18.19 0.76
C LEU A 198 14.83 19.55 0.06
N PRO A 199 15.55 19.64 -1.08
CA PRO A 199 15.55 20.87 -1.86
C PRO A 199 14.11 21.22 -2.28
N GLY A 200 13.74 22.50 -2.19
CA GLY A 200 12.46 22.98 -2.69
C GLY A 200 12.30 22.61 -4.17
N GLY A 201 11.17 22.02 -4.53
CA GLY A 201 10.99 21.22 -5.73
C GLY A 201 11.52 21.84 -7.02
N GLU A 202 12.37 21.10 -7.71
CA GLU A 202 12.49 21.18 -9.17
C GLU A 202 11.67 20.00 -9.72
N ASP A 203 10.61 20.34 -10.47
CA ASP A 203 9.74 19.40 -11.20
C ASP A 203 10.49 18.64 -12.30
#